data_AF-B0QY11-F1
#
_entry.id   AF-B0QY11-F1
#
_cell.length_a   1.000
_cell.length_b   1.000
_cell.length_c   1.000
_cell.angle_alpha   90.00
_cell.angle_beta   90.00
_cell.angle_gamma   90.00
#
_symmetry.space_group_name_H-M   'P 1'
#
loop_
_entity.id
_entity.type
_entity.pdbx_description
1 polymer ?
#
loop_
_entity_poly.entity_id
_entity_poly.type
_entity_poly.pdbx_seq_one_letter_code
_entity_poly.pdbx_strand_id
1 'polypeptide(L)'
;LMGMLSTSLADQDIFNAVIKQNPFLVYQLPCFWNVQLSDHTRSEQCYRDVSDLKVIHWNSPKKLRVKNKHVEFFRNLYLTFLEYDGNLLRRELFGCPSEADVNSENLQKQLSELDEDDLCYEFRRERFTVHRTHLYFLHYEYEPAADSTDVTLVAQLSMDSFDFSQTLSPIISCKTTVPNTCL
;
A
#
# COMPACT_ATOMS: atom_id res chain seq x y z
N LEU A 1 -13.20 31.35 24.01
CA LEU A 1 -11.73 31.25 23.95
C LEU A 1 -11.24 30.02 24.75
N MET A 2 -11.79 28.82 24.52
CA MET A 2 -11.47 27.60 25.28
C MET A 2 -11.47 26.36 24.35
N GLY A 3 -10.63 26.36 23.32
CA GLY A 3 -10.52 25.22 22.39
C GLY A 3 -9.09 24.95 21.91
N MET A 4 -8.08 25.57 22.52
CA MET A 4 -6.69 25.51 22.06
C MET A 4 -5.74 24.77 23.03
N LEU A 5 -6.25 24.18 24.12
CA LEU A 5 -5.41 23.53 25.14
C LEU A 5 -5.44 21.98 25.09
N SER A 6 -6.19 21.39 24.16
CA SER A 6 -6.27 19.94 24.01
C SER A 6 -6.63 19.58 22.57
N THR A 7 -6.11 18.46 22.10
CA THR A 7 -6.41 17.87 20.79
C THR A 7 -7.48 16.79 20.96
N SER A 8 -8.52 16.81 20.14
CA SER A 8 -9.53 15.74 20.02
C SER A 8 -9.23 14.81 18.84
N LEU A 9 -8.66 15.34 17.77
CA LEU A 9 -8.26 14.61 16.56
C LEU A 9 -6.74 14.56 16.39
N ALA A 10 -6.01 14.61 17.51
CA ALA A 10 -4.56 14.51 17.59
C ALA A 10 -3.83 15.41 16.57
N ASP A 11 -3.11 14.82 15.63
CA ASP A 11 -2.32 15.47 14.59
C ASP A 11 -3.17 16.36 13.67
N GLN A 12 -4.39 15.94 13.32
CA GLN A 12 -5.28 16.74 12.47
C GLN A 12 -5.62 18.10 13.11
N ASP A 13 -5.79 18.15 14.44
CA ASP A 13 -6.03 19.41 15.15
C ASP A 13 -4.79 20.32 15.16
N ILE A 14 -3.60 19.73 15.30
CA ILE A 14 -2.33 20.46 15.25
C ILE A 14 -2.15 21.09 13.87
N PHE A 15 -2.29 20.32 12.79
CA PHE A 15 -2.20 20.85 11.43
C PHE A 15 -3.25 21.93 11.17
N ASN A 16 -4.50 21.70 11.56
CA ASN A 16 -5.57 22.69 11.38
C ASN A 16 -5.30 23.99 12.17
N ALA A 17 -4.71 23.91 13.35
CA ALA A 17 -4.34 25.08 14.13
C ALA A 17 -3.25 25.91 13.43
N VAL A 18 -2.21 25.26 12.90
CA VAL A 18 -1.13 25.91 12.13
C VAL A 18 -1.66 26.53 10.84
N ILE A 19 -2.48 25.78 10.09
CA ILE A 19 -3.12 26.23 8.85
C ILE A 19 -4.01 27.44 9.10
N LYS A 20 -4.78 27.44 10.19
CA LYS A 20 -5.65 28.55 10.56
C LYS A 20 -4.87 29.84 10.81
N GLN A 21 -3.64 29.75 11.33
CA GLN A 21 -2.75 30.90 11.53
C GLN A 21 -2.03 31.31 10.24
N ASN A 22 -1.76 30.35 9.35
CA ASN A 22 -0.96 30.53 8.13
C ASN A 22 -1.69 29.98 6.89
N PRO A 23 -2.79 30.60 6.44
CA PRO A 23 -3.65 30.04 5.39
C PRO A 23 -2.94 29.92 4.02
N PHE A 24 -1.89 30.71 3.79
CA PHE A 24 -1.09 30.68 2.56
C PHE A 24 -0.29 29.38 2.37
N LEU A 25 -0.15 28.55 3.41
CA LEU A 25 0.52 27.25 3.33
C LEU A 25 -0.34 26.17 2.64
N VAL A 26 -1.63 26.42 2.44
CA VAL A 26 -2.57 25.40 1.98
C VAL A 26 -3.01 25.63 0.54
N TYR A 27 -2.82 24.60 -0.27
CA TYR A 27 -3.50 24.46 -1.55
C TYR A 27 -4.77 23.62 -1.37
N GLN A 28 -5.93 24.17 -1.72
CA GLN A 28 -7.21 23.49 -1.56
C GLN A 28 -7.49 22.55 -2.72
N LEU A 29 -7.67 21.26 -2.43
CA LEU A 29 -8.02 20.25 -3.42
C LEU A 29 -9.54 20.10 -3.53
N PRO A 30 -10.07 19.80 -4.74
CA PRO A 30 -11.46 19.36 -4.89
C PRO A 30 -11.75 18.14 -4.02
N CYS A 31 -12.96 18.05 -3.46
CA CYS A 31 -13.22 17.04 -2.42
C CYS A 31 -13.26 15.58 -2.91
N PHE A 32 -13.31 15.32 -4.22
CA PHE A 32 -13.14 13.98 -4.79
C PHE A 32 -11.73 13.37 -4.61
N TRP A 33 -10.75 14.20 -4.19
CA TRP A 33 -9.42 13.80 -3.75
C TRP A 33 -9.34 13.38 -2.27
N ASN A 34 -10.43 13.46 -1.53
CA ASN A 34 -10.51 12.99 -0.15
C ASN A 34 -11.98 12.70 0.23
N VAL A 35 -12.60 11.74 -0.45
CA VAL A 35 -14.00 11.37 -0.18
C VAL A 35 -14.07 10.59 1.13
N GLN A 36 -14.48 11.26 2.20
CA GLN A 36 -14.54 10.70 3.54
C GLN A 36 -15.77 9.83 3.73
N LEU A 37 -15.57 8.57 4.13
CA LEU A 37 -16.62 7.60 4.42
C LEU A 37 -16.81 7.43 5.93
N SER A 38 -17.46 8.41 6.55
CA SER A 38 -17.88 8.38 7.95
C SER A 38 -19.40 8.31 8.11
N ASP A 39 -19.86 8.04 9.33
CA ASP A 39 -21.29 8.03 9.66
C ASP A 39 -21.96 9.42 9.54
N HIS A 40 -21.17 10.50 9.49
CA HIS A 40 -21.64 11.89 9.54
C HIS A 40 -21.19 12.76 8.35
N THR A 41 -20.56 12.17 7.33
CA THR A 41 -20.07 12.87 6.14
C THR A 41 -21.08 12.76 4.98
N ARG A 42 -21.32 13.87 4.29
CA ARG A 42 -22.10 13.91 3.04
C ARG A 42 -21.23 13.60 1.84
N SER A 43 -20.67 12.39 1.79
CA SER A 43 -19.71 11.99 0.76
C SER A 43 -20.30 12.04 -0.65
N GLU A 44 -21.61 11.82 -0.78
CA GLU A 44 -22.36 11.86 -2.04
C GLU A 44 -22.39 13.24 -2.69
N GLN A 45 -22.01 14.31 -2.00
CA GLN A 45 -21.92 15.65 -2.57
C GLN A 45 -20.58 15.89 -3.30
N CYS A 46 -19.60 15.01 -3.11
CA CYS A 46 -18.25 15.17 -3.65
C CYS A 46 -18.04 14.51 -5.02
N TYR A 47 -18.99 13.72 -5.49
CA TYR A 47 -18.92 13.03 -6.77
C TYR A 47 -20.33 12.89 -7.36
N ARG A 48 -20.43 12.88 -8.68
CA ARG A 48 -21.71 12.57 -9.36
C ARG A 48 -21.70 11.12 -9.80
N ASP A 49 -20.58 10.70 -10.37
CA ASP A 49 -20.34 9.35 -10.85
C ASP A 49 -19.12 8.74 -10.16
N VAL A 50 -19.05 7.41 -10.17
CA VAL A 50 -17.94 6.65 -9.56
C VAL A 50 -16.59 7.01 -10.19
N SER A 51 -16.57 7.35 -11.48
CA SER A 51 -15.36 7.76 -12.21
C SER A 51 -14.73 9.06 -11.71
N ASP A 52 -15.50 9.89 -11.02
CA ASP A 52 -15.02 11.16 -10.45
C ASP A 52 -14.12 10.92 -9.23
N LEU A 53 -14.29 9.79 -8.55
CA LEU A 53 -13.56 9.44 -7.35
C LEU A 53 -12.07 9.26 -7.66
N LYS A 54 -11.21 9.92 -6.87
CA LYS A 54 -9.75 9.76 -6.95
C LYS A 54 -9.19 9.10 -5.71
N VAL A 55 -9.62 9.52 -4.53
CA VAL A 55 -9.19 8.94 -3.25
C VAL A 55 -10.39 8.76 -2.33
N ILE A 56 -10.54 7.55 -1.80
CA ILE A 56 -11.60 7.17 -0.88
C ILE A 56 -10.98 6.96 0.51
N HIS A 57 -11.51 7.63 1.53
CA HIS A 57 -10.95 7.64 2.87
C HIS A 57 -11.93 7.03 3.88
N TRP A 58 -11.64 5.81 4.35
CA TRP A 58 -12.38 5.15 5.43
C TRP A 58 -11.97 5.66 6.82
N ASN A 59 -12.44 6.85 7.17
CA ASN A 59 -12.12 7.54 8.43
C ASN A 59 -12.99 7.11 9.63
N SER A 60 -14.08 6.35 9.44
CA SER A 60 -14.86 5.84 10.57
C SER A 60 -14.19 4.64 11.28
N PRO A 61 -14.32 4.53 12.62
CA PRO A 61 -13.94 3.33 13.36
C PRO A 61 -14.66 2.07 12.88
N LYS A 62 -15.86 2.20 12.30
CA LYS A 62 -16.65 1.08 11.78
C LYS A 62 -16.12 0.56 10.43
N LYS A 63 -15.24 1.31 9.75
CA LYS A 63 -14.63 0.95 8.45
C LYS A 63 -15.68 0.48 7.43
N LEU A 64 -15.64 -0.79 7.01
CA LEU A 64 -16.58 -1.38 6.04
C LEU A 64 -18.02 -1.51 6.54
N ARG A 65 -18.25 -1.33 7.85
CA ARG A 65 -19.59 -1.40 8.47
C ARG A 65 -20.32 -0.06 8.52
N VAL A 66 -19.70 1.01 8.01
CA VAL A 66 -20.35 2.32 7.87
C VAL A 66 -21.54 2.21 6.92
N LYS A 67 -22.67 2.80 7.30
CA LYS A 67 -23.82 2.92 6.40
C LYS A 67 -23.63 4.17 5.54
N ASN A 68 -23.49 4.00 4.24
CA ASN A 68 -23.48 5.08 3.27
C ASN A 68 -24.34 4.69 2.05
N LYS A 69 -24.70 5.68 1.22
CA LYS A 69 -25.61 5.47 0.07
C LYS A 69 -25.08 4.43 -0.93
N HIS A 70 -23.76 4.32 -1.08
CA HIS A 70 -23.09 3.44 -2.04
C HIS A 70 -22.23 2.38 -1.34
N VAL A 71 -22.70 1.86 -0.21
CA VAL A 71 -21.88 1.05 0.71
C VAL A 71 -21.38 -0.24 0.07
N GLU A 72 -22.21 -0.88 -0.76
CA GLU A 72 -21.85 -2.10 -1.47
C GLU A 72 -20.74 -1.85 -2.49
N PHE A 73 -20.84 -0.77 -3.27
CA PHE A 73 -19.81 -0.36 -4.22
C PHE A 73 -18.45 -0.17 -3.52
N PHE A 74 -18.42 0.64 -2.46
CA PHE A 74 -17.18 0.91 -1.73
C PHE A 74 -16.61 -0.35 -1.07
N ARG A 75 -17.47 -1.20 -0.51
CA ARG A 75 -17.04 -2.47 0.09
C ARG A 75 -16.44 -3.42 -0.95
N ASN A 76 -17.11 -3.57 -2.10
CA ASN A 76 -16.62 -4.41 -3.18
C ASN A 76 -15.28 -3.90 -3.70
N LEU A 77 -15.16 -2.59 -3.93
CA LEU A 77 -13.90 -1.97 -4.35
C LEU A 77 -12.75 -2.27 -3.38
N TYR A 78 -12.98 -2.10 -2.07
CA TYR A 78 -11.97 -2.42 -1.06
C TYR A 78 -11.57 -3.91 -1.09
N LEU A 79 -12.54 -4.82 -1.19
CA LEU A 79 -12.26 -6.25 -1.25
C LEU A 79 -11.49 -6.61 -2.53
N THR A 80 -11.83 -6.01 -3.68
CA THR A 80 -11.06 -6.20 -4.91
C THR A 80 -9.62 -5.75 -4.72
N PHE A 81 -9.36 -4.59 -4.10
CA PHE A 81 -8.00 -4.13 -3.78
C PHE A 81 -7.23 -5.04 -2.82
N LEU A 82 -7.90 -5.71 -1.88
CA LEU A 82 -7.25 -6.71 -1.04
C LEU A 82 -6.92 -8.01 -1.78
N GLU A 83 -7.77 -8.40 -2.74
CA GLU A 83 -7.63 -9.64 -3.51
C GLU A 83 -6.72 -9.48 -4.73
N TYR A 84 -6.41 -8.25 -5.14
CA TYR A 84 -5.50 -7.99 -6.26
C TYR A 84 -4.12 -8.57 -5.99
N ASP A 85 -3.60 -9.37 -6.93
CA ASP A 85 -2.22 -9.81 -6.91
C ASP A 85 -1.29 -8.59 -7.08
N GLY A 86 -0.46 -8.31 -6.08
CA GLY A 86 0.54 -7.25 -6.12
C GLY A 86 1.54 -7.38 -7.28
N ASN A 87 1.68 -8.57 -7.88
CA ASN A 87 2.45 -8.75 -9.12
C ASN A 87 1.88 -7.94 -10.30
N LEU A 88 0.58 -7.63 -10.28
CA LEU A 88 -0.07 -6.79 -11.29
C LEU A 88 0.59 -5.40 -11.34
N LEU A 89 1.01 -4.87 -10.19
CA LEU A 89 1.67 -3.57 -10.09
C LEU A 89 3.09 -3.58 -10.68
N ARG A 90 3.71 -4.76 -10.89
CA ARG A 90 5.03 -4.86 -11.54
C ARG A 90 4.98 -4.53 -13.03
N ARG A 91 3.79 -4.59 -13.63
CA ARG A 91 3.57 -4.11 -15.00
C ARG A 91 3.11 -2.67 -14.93
N GLU A 92 3.56 -1.87 -15.90
CA GLU A 92 3.05 -0.51 -16.05
C GLU A 92 1.59 -0.59 -16.53
N LEU A 93 0.64 -0.48 -15.59
CA LEU A 93 -0.80 -0.50 -15.88
C LEU A 93 -1.26 0.82 -16.51
N PHE A 94 -0.57 1.91 -16.20
CA PHE A 94 -0.83 3.25 -16.68
C PHE A 94 0.48 3.87 -17.17
N GLY A 95 0.63 3.98 -18.49
CA GLY A 95 1.83 4.52 -19.11
C GLY A 95 1.97 6.02 -18.85
N CYS A 96 3.14 6.45 -18.37
CA CYS A 96 3.51 7.87 -18.44
C CYS A 96 4.16 8.18 -19.79
N PRO A 97 4.01 9.40 -20.34
CA PRO A 97 4.75 9.81 -21.55
C PRO A 97 6.27 10.00 -21.33
N SER A 98 6.80 9.59 -20.17
CA SER A 98 8.23 9.55 -19.90
C SER A 98 8.91 8.39 -20.63
N GLU A 99 10.23 8.48 -20.79
CA GLU A 99 11.02 7.36 -21.30
C GLU A 99 10.76 6.11 -20.43
N ALA A 100 10.41 5.01 -21.09
CA ALA A 100 10.18 3.74 -20.44
C ALA A 100 11.43 3.35 -19.63
N ASP A 101 11.22 2.84 -18.42
CA ASP A 101 12.32 2.33 -17.61
C ASP A 101 12.95 1.14 -18.34
N VAL A 102 14.18 1.31 -18.84
CA VAL A 102 14.94 0.30 -19.59
C VAL A 102 15.01 -1.03 -18.83
N ASN A 103 15.02 -1.01 -17.49
CA ASN A 103 15.01 -2.21 -16.68
C ASN A 103 13.66 -2.95 -16.74
N SER A 104 12.55 -2.20 -16.78
CA SER A 104 11.20 -2.76 -16.89
C SER A 104 10.99 -3.42 -18.25
N GLU A 105 11.43 -2.77 -19.34
CA GLU A 105 11.34 -3.32 -20.69
C GLU A 105 12.19 -4.60 -20.84
N ASN A 106 13.43 -4.57 -20.33
CA ASN A 106 14.31 -5.73 -20.38
C ASN A 106 13.76 -6.91 -19.55
N LEU A 107 13.18 -6.63 -18.39
CA LEU A 107 12.50 -7.65 -17.57
C LEU A 107 11.28 -8.23 -18.30
N GLN A 108 10.44 -7.40 -18.91
CA GLN A 108 9.30 -7.87 -19.70
C GLN A 108 9.74 -8.74 -20.88
N LYS A 109 10.81 -8.35 -21.56
CA LYS A 109 11.39 -9.15 -22.65
C LYS A 109 11.87 -10.52 -22.15
N GLN A 110 12.66 -10.55 -21.08
CA GLN A 110 13.14 -11.80 -20.48
C GLN A 110 12.01 -12.71 -20.01
N LEU A 111 10.93 -12.13 -19.45
CA LEU A 111 9.74 -12.89 -19.04
C LEU A 111 8.96 -13.43 -20.24
N SER A 112 8.89 -12.70 -21.36
CA SER A 112 8.20 -13.14 -22.57
C SER A 112 8.94 -14.24 -23.34
N GLU A 113 10.25 -14.35 -23.15
CA GLU A 113 11.09 -15.39 -23.76
C GLU A 113 11.00 -16.73 -23.00
N LEU A 114 10.36 -16.77 -21.84
CA LEU A 114 10.14 -18.00 -21.09
C LEU A 114 9.04 -18.85 -21.71
N ASP A 115 9.34 -20.14 -21.87
CA ASP A 115 8.37 -21.15 -22.30
C ASP A 115 7.40 -21.49 -21.15
N GLU A 116 6.12 -21.16 -21.32
CA GLU A 116 5.07 -21.40 -20.32
C GLU A 116 4.79 -22.90 -20.10
N ASP A 117 5.11 -23.76 -21.07
CA ASP A 117 4.91 -25.22 -20.97
C ASP A 117 6.09 -25.92 -20.26
N ASP A 118 7.15 -25.20 -19.90
CA ASP A 118 8.30 -25.73 -19.17
C ASP A 118 7.91 -26.12 -17.73
N LEU A 119 8.22 -27.36 -17.34
CA LEU A 119 8.07 -27.86 -15.97
C LEU A 119 8.83 -27.00 -14.94
N CYS A 120 9.89 -26.32 -15.36
CA CYS A 120 10.67 -25.40 -14.53
C CYS A 120 10.30 -23.93 -14.69
N TYR A 121 9.20 -23.60 -15.38
CA TYR A 121 8.77 -22.24 -15.67
C TYR A 121 8.77 -21.34 -14.42
N GLU A 122 8.16 -21.80 -13.33
CA GLU A 122 8.07 -21.05 -12.08
C GLU A 122 9.46 -20.69 -11.52
N PHE A 123 10.41 -21.63 -11.51
CA PHE A 123 11.77 -21.38 -11.04
C PHE A 123 12.53 -20.39 -11.93
N ARG A 124 12.35 -20.52 -13.26
CA ARG A 124 12.98 -19.61 -14.22
C ARG A 124 12.41 -18.21 -14.13
N ARG A 125 11.09 -18.08 -13.92
CA ARG A 125 10.42 -16.80 -13.69
C ARG A 125 10.91 -16.13 -12.40
N GLU A 126 11.04 -16.89 -11.32
CA GLU A 126 11.51 -16.38 -10.03
C GLU A 126 12.97 -15.92 -10.07
N ARG A 127 13.81 -16.46 -10.97
CA ARG A 127 15.19 -15.98 -11.19
C ARG A 127 15.27 -14.50 -11.54
N PHE A 128 14.30 -13.98 -12.31
CA PHE A 128 14.28 -12.58 -12.74
C PHE A 128 13.54 -11.67 -11.77
N THR A 129 12.87 -12.24 -10.78
CA THR A 129 12.01 -11.50 -9.87
C THR A 129 12.82 -11.00 -8.68
N VAL A 130 12.87 -9.67 -8.51
CA VAL A 130 13.43 -9.05 -7.30
C VAL A 130 12.34 -8.90 -6.25
N HIS A 131 12.49 -9.63 -5.14
CA HIS A 131 11.59 -9.54 -3.99
C HIS A 131 12.12 -8.52 -2.98
N ARG A 132 11.19 -7.77 -2.38
CA ARG A 132 11.50 -6.98 -1.20
C ARG A 132 11.55 -7.92 0.01
N THR A 133 12.67 -7.92 0.71
CA THR A 133 12.82 -8.70 1.94
C THR A 133 12.81 -7.75 3.13
N HIS A 134 11.85 -7.91 4.04
CA HIS A 134 11.89 -7.26 5.33
C HIS A 134 12.46 -8.26 6.33
N LEU A 135 13.75 -8.08 6.66
CA LEU A 135 14.43 -8.95 7.63
C LEU A 135 13.74 -8.95 8.99
N TYR A 136 13.11 -7.83 9.36
CA TYR A 136 12.41 -7.69 10.63
C TYR A 136 11.03 -7.09 10.40
N PHE A 137 10.01 -7.75 10.93
CA PHE A 137 8.63 -7.24 10.93
C PHE A 137 8.42 -6.19 12.04
N LEU A 138 9.08 -6.38 13.17
CA LEU A 138 9.15 -5.42 14.27
C LEU A 138 10.51 -4.74 14.26
N HIS A 139 10.59 -3.59 14.93
CA HIS A 139 11.87 -2.94 15.15
C HIS A 139 12.80 -3.90 15.91
N TYR A 140 13.94 -4.20 15.30
CA TYR A 140 14.98 -5.05 15.86
C TYR A 140 16.33 -4.43 15.48
N GLU A 141 17.10 -4.05 16.50
CA GLU A 141 18.48 -3.64 16.33
C GLU A 141 19.35 -4.91 16.34
N TYR A 142 19.93 -5.22 15.20
CA TYR A 142 20.78 -6.38 15.05
C TYR A 142 22.15 -6.12 15.66
N GLU A 143 22.53 -6.98 16.61
CA GLU A 143 23.85 -7.00 17.23
C GLU A 143 24.67 -8.14 16.62
N PRO A 144 25.69 -7.85 15.80
CA PRO A 144 26.49 -8.88 15.14
C PRO A 144 27.26 -9.73 16.16
N ALA A 145 27.28 -11.05 15.96
CA ALA A 145 28.13 -11.94 16.72
C ALA A 145 29.62 -11.56 16.50
N ALA A 146 30.37 -11.50 17.60
CA ALA A 146 31.77 -11.07 17.61
C ALA A 146 32.69 -11.97 16.74
N ASP A 147 32.25 -13.19 16.43
CA ASP A 147 32.97 -14.17 15.63
C ASP A 147 32.51 -14.22 14.17
N SER A 148 31.61 -13.32 13.73
CA SER A 148 31.05 -13.25 12.38
C SER A 148 30.36 -14.55 11.90
N THR A 149 29.85 -15.35 12.82
CA THR A 149 29.20 -16.65 12.50
C THR A 149 27.69 -16.57 12.26
N ASP A 150 27.12 -15.36 12.21
CA ASP A 150 25.68 -15.20 12.04
C ASP A 150 25.22 -15.63 10.65
N VAL A 151 24.36 -16.65 10.62
CA VAL A 151 23.72 -17.15 9.41
C VAL A 151 22.24 -16.80 9.46
N THR A 152 21.79 -16.02 8.48
CA THR A 152 20.37 -15.66 8.31
C THR A 152 19.74 -16.52 7.23
N LEU A 153 18.82 -17.41 7.61
CA LEU A 153 18.03 -18.19 6.66
C LEU A 153 16.76 -17.42 6.28
N VAL A 154 16.70 -16.93 5.04
CA VAL A 154 15.51 -16.26 4.50
C VAL A 154 14.70 -17.30 3.72
N ALA A 155 13.60 -17.77 4.31
CA ALA A 155 12.62 -18.60 3.62
C ALA A 155 11.44 -17.72 3.15
N GLN A 156 10.93 -17.98 1.95
CA GLN A 156 9.71 -17.32 1.48
C GLN A 156 8.52 -17.88 2.27
N LEU A 157 8.06 -17.12 3.27
CA LEU A 157 6.91 -17.45 4.10
C LEU A 157 5.71 -16.57 3.70
N SER A 158 4.55 -17.19 3.47
CA SER A 158 3.28 -16.44 3.41
C SER A 158 2.74 -16.27 4.83
N MET A 159 2.10 -15.13 5.10
CA MET A 159 1.51 -14.83 6.42
C MET A 159 0.49 -15.91 6.83
N ASP A 160 -0.21 -16.49 5.86
CA ASP A 160 -1.21 -17.56 6.08
C ASP A 160 -0.59 -18.89 6.52
N SER A 161 0.71 -19.10 6.28
CA SER A 161 1.43 -20.32 6.68
C SER A 161 2.17 -20.16 8.01
N PHE A 162 2.07 -18.99 8.65
CA PHE A 162 2.79 -18.68 9.87
C PHE A 162 1.92 -18.95 11.11
N ASP A 163 2.21 -20.03 11.83
CA ASP A 163 1.66 -20.25 13.18
C ASP A 163 2.45 -19.39 14.19
N PHE A 164 1.80 -18.37 14.73
CA PHE A 164 2.37 -17.40 15.67
C PHE A 164 2.84 -18.03 17.00
N SER A 165 2.55 -19.32 17.23
CA SER A 165 2.91 -20.05 18.45
C SER A 165 4.41 -20.35 18.61
N GLN A 166 5.22 -20.24 17.55
CA GLN A 166 6.66 -20.54 17.60
C GLN A 166 7.49 -19.27 17.75
N THR A 167 8.32 -19.25 18.81
CA THR A 167 9.30 -18.21 19.16
C THR A 167 10.46 -18.17 18.14
N LEU A 168 10.16 -17.85 16.90
CA LEU A 168 11.14 -17.48 15.88
C LEU A 168 10.79 -16.05 15.50
N SER A 169 11.76 -15.13 15.57
CA SER A 169 11.63 -13.80 14.97
C SER A 169 11.45 -14.00 13.46
N PRO A 170 10.22 -13.84 12.92
CA PRO A 170 10.02 -14.19 11.53
C PRO A 170 10.66 -13.12 10.67
N ILE A 171 11.58 -13.57 9.81
CA ILE A 171 11.97 -12.79 8.64
C ILE A 171 10.80 -12.87 7.66
N ILE A 172 10.10 -11.75 7.47
CA ILE A 172 8.97 -11.69 6.56
C ILE A 172 9.46 -11.10 5.25
N SER A 173 9.70 -11.98 4.26
CA SER A 173 9.93 -11.51 2.90
C SER A 173 8.58 -11.17 2.24
N CYS A 174 8.14 -9.92 2.34
CA CYS A 174 6.94 -9.44 1.66
C CYS A 174 7.20 -9.26 0.16
N LYS A 175 6.52 -10.02 -0.70
CA LYS A 175 6.49 -9.79 -2.16
C LYS A 175 5.88 -8.41 -2.48
N THR A 176 6.67 -7.34 -2.41
CA THR A 176 6.27 -5.99 -2.82
C THR A 176 7.44 -5.31 -3.53
N THR A 177 7.42 -5.35 -4.85
CA THR A 177 8.36 -4.57 -5.67
C THR A 177 7.69 -3.23 -5.95
N VAL A 178 8.33 -2.12 -5.58
CA VAL A 178 7.80 -0.77 -5.83
C VAL A 178 8.10 -0.41 -7.29
N PRO A 179 7.09 -0.12 -8.13
CA PRO A 179 7.32 0.54 -9.41
C PRO A 179 7.54 2.04 -9.15
N ASN A 180 8.20 2.72 -10.09
CA ASN A 180 8.17 4.17 -10.22
C ASN A 180 6.74 4.64 -10.57
N THR A 181 5.81 4.48 -9.63
CA THR A 181 4.42 4.89 -9.77
C THR A 181 4.31 6.31 -9.23
N CYS A 182 4.04 7.27 -10.12
CA CYS A 182 3.63 8.61 -9.69
C CYS A 182 2.24 8.53 -9.03
N LEU A 183 2.12 9.14 -7.84
CA LEU A 183 0.85 9.51 -7.22
C LEU A 183 0.39 10.88 -7.74
#